data_AF-A0A7Y4ZGW1-F1
#
_entry.id   AF-A0A7Y4ZGW1-F1
#
_cell.length_a   1.000
_cell.length_b   1.000
_cell.length_c   1.000
_cell.angle_alpha   90.00
_cell.angle_beta   90.00
_cell.angle_gamma   90.00
#
_symmetry.space_group_name_H-M   'P 1'
#
loop_
_entity.id
_entity.type
_entity.pdbx_description
1 polymer ?
#
loop_
_entity_poly.entity_id
_entity_poly.type
_entity_poly.pdbx_seq_one_letter_code
_entity_poly.pdbx_strand_id
1 'polypeptide(L)'
;MKRTVSPLLGLLLLAMACTAPTDDTSEEGEAAALTSAKPVAFRYTQQAAGGTAAVIDVKTPAAGVRREVVVHYKNGDNRWVDAAAKVLSVKNGHELWSVAGLRTNELAVRYTEGGRTFWDNNDGRNYRASDVGPGLDLVVAGVSVVEYLGRGDALDIDVVARAGVENMRAVYTQDGKASTQYAETNRGEAHWRILAPIHSAVNAPFSVRFSVVADKGTRTVYDDNYRKQFECHGRGVQGQGSDGTWSCSGDQLVAR
;
A
#
# COMPACT_ATOMS: atom_id res chain seq x y z
N MET A 1 60.81 33.46 -59.51
CA MET A 1 59.44 33.78 -59.98
C MET A 1 59.14 33.01 -61.27
N LYS A 2 58.63 31.79 -61.12
CA LYS A 2 58.24 30.75 -62.13
C LYS A 2 57.47 29.70 -61.30
N ARG A 3 56.47 28.95 -61.73
CA ARG A 3 55.60 28.83 -62.91
C ARG A 3 54.41 27.96 -62.45
N THR A 4 53.25 28.19 -63.06
CA THR A 4 52.09 27.28 -63.23
C THR A 4 52.43 25.79 -63.38
N VAL A 5 51.56 24.84 -62.94
CA VAL A 5 50.80 23.83 -63.74
C VAL A 5 49.73 23.12 -62.85
N SER A 6 48.52 22.96 -63.42
CA SER A 6 47.29 22.18 -63.07
C SER A 6 47.46 20.63 -63.03
N PRO A 7 46.41 19.76 -63.12
CA PRO A 7 45.10 19.65 -62.43
C PRO A 7 44.77 18.18 -61.96
N LEU A 8 43.49 17.97 -61.56
CA LEU A 8 42.70 16.72 -61.61
C LEU A 8 43.00 15.60 -60.60
N LEU A 9 42.00 15.28 -59.75
CA LEU A 9 41.33 13.97 -59.81
C LEU A 9 40.00 13.99 -59.04
N GLY A 10 38.93 13.65 -59.74
CA GLY A 10 37.60 13.49 -59.17
C GLY A 10 37.50 12.22 -58.34
N LEU A 11 36.80 12.31 -57.22
CA LEU A 11 36.35 11.15 -56.46
C LEU A 11 34.83 11.10 -56.51
N LEU A 12 34.33 10.15 -57.30
CA LEU A 12 32.93 9.78 -57.41
C LEU A 12 32.59 8.95 -56.16
N LEU A 13 31.88 9.53 -55.19
CA LEU A 13 31.34 8.75 -54.06
C LEU A 13 30.04 8.06 -54.51
N LEU A 14 30.09 6.74 -54.64
CA LEU A 14 28.93 5.89 -54.85
C LEU A 14 28.22 5.72 -53.49
N ALA A 15 27.08 6.40 -53.31
CA ALA A 15 26.24 6.20 -52.13
C ALA A 15 25.52 4.85 -52.25
N MET A 16 25.98 3.86 -51.48
CA MET A 16 25.35 2.56 -51.36
C MET A 16 24.24 2.66 -50.29
N ALA A 17 23.00 2.82 -50.73
CA ALA A 17 21.83 2.78 -49.84
C ALA A 17 21.65 1.33 -49.35
N CYS A 18 22.05 1.08 -48.11
CA CYS A 18 21.76 -0.16 -47.40
C CYS A 18 20.37 0.00 -46.76
N THR A 19 19.33 -0.55 -47.40
CA THR A 19 18.02 -0.71 -46.76
C THR A 19 18.12 -1.85 -45.76
N ALA A 20 18.27 -1.51 -44.49
CA ALA A 20 18.11 -2.48 -43.40
C ALA A 20 16.63 -2.90 -43.32
N PRO A 21 16.33 -4.18 -43.07
CA PRO A 21 14.96 -4.63 -42.80
C PRO A 21 14.47 -3.94 -41.52
N THR A 22 13.32 -3.28 -41.60
CA THR A 22 12.58 -2.84 -40.43
C THR A 22 11.95 -4.08 -39.80
N ASP A 23 12.62 -4.62 -38.77
CA ASP A 23 11.99 -5.52 -37.80
C ASP A 23 10.92 -4.70 -37.08
N ASP A 24 9.69 -4.84 -37.56
CA ASP A 24 8.49 -4.34 -36.90
C ASP A 24 8.08 -5.36 -35.85
N THR A 25 8.91 -5.49 -34.81
CA THR A 25 8.48 -6.08 -33.54
C THR A 25 7.71 -5.02 -32.79
N SER A 26 6.41 -4.99 -33.05
CA SER A 26 5.44 -4.22 -32.28
C SER A 26 5.68 -4.46 -30.80
N GLU A 27 6.09 -3.41 -30.10
CA GLU A 27 6.11 -3.31 -28.65
C GLU A 27 4.68 -3.45 -28.12
N GLU A 28 4.20 -4.69 -27.96
CA GLU A 28 3.32 -5.02 -26.84
C GLU A 28 4.16 -4.92 -25.57
N GLY A 29 4.50 -3.68 -25.22
CA GLY A 29 5.09 -3.30 -23.94
C GLY A 29 4.07 -3.53 -22.84
N GLU A 30 4.00 -4.78 -22.40
CA GLU A 30 4.03 -5.15 -21.00
C GLU A 30 3.29 -4.18 -20.07
N ALA A 31 1.96 -4.28 -20.07
CA ALA A 31 1.12 -3.84 -18.97
C ALA A 31 1.36 -4.74 -17.72
N ALA A 32 2.59 -4.82 -17.24
CA ALA A 32 2.96 -5.62 -16.07
C ALA A 32 4.07 -4.96 -15.25
N ALA A 33 3.73 -3.86 -14.59
CA ALA A 33 4.40 -3.48 -13.36
C ALA A 33 3.43 -2.70 -12.46
N LEU A 34 2.36 -3.38 -12.01
CA LEU A 34 1.78 -3.03 -10.72
C LEU A 34 2.94 -3.03 -9.73
N THR A 35 3.29 -1.84 -9.25
CA THR A 35 4.38 -1.57 -8.32
C THR A 35 4.44 -2.69 -7.28
N SER A 36 5.49 -3.52 -7.34
CA SER A 36 5.70 -4.58 -6.36
C SER A 36 5.68 -3.92 -4.98
N ALA A 37 4.58 -4.14 -4.24
CA ALA A 37 4.37 -3.54 -2.94
C ALA A 37 5.62 -3.82 -2.08
N LYS A 38 6.15 -2.77 -1.43
CA LYS A 38 7.37 -2.88 -0.62
C LYS A 38 7.19 -4.07 0.34
N PRO A 39 8.18 -4.98 0.47
CA PRO A 39 8.04 -6.19 1.29
C PRO A 39 8.00 -5.91 2.80
N VAL A 40 8.14 -4.64 3.19
CA VAL A 40 8.08 -4.15 4.57
C VAL A 40 7.19 -2.93 4.64
N ALA A 41 6.36 -2.87 5.67
CA ALA A 41 5.51 -1.74 6.00
C ALA A 41 5.53 -1.49 7.51
N PHE A 42 5.81 -0.26 7.92
CA PHE A 42 5.54 0.19 9.27
C PHE A 42 4.02 0.22 9.50
N ARG A 43 3.54 -0.27 10.65
CA ARG A 43 2.09 -0.41 10.92
C ARG A 43 1.58 0.55 11.96
N TYR A 44 2.17 0.58 13.14
CA TYR A 44 1.78 1.52 14.18
C TYR A 44 2.78 1.55 15.32
N THR A 45 2.57 2.47 16.24
CA THR A 45 3.16 2.43 17.56
C THR A 45 2.10 2.22 18.61
N GLN A 46 2.50 1.65 19.73
CA GLN A 46 1.68 1.48 20.92
C GLN A 46 2.46 1.99 22.12
N GLN A 47 1.84 2.81 22.95
CA GLN A 47 2.41 3.14 24.26
C GLN A 47 2.38 1.90 25.16
N ALA A 48 3.53 1.49 25.67
CA ALA A 48 3.68 0.36 26.58
C ALA A 48 4.42 0.78 27.85
N ALA A 49 4.34 -0.04 28.90
CA ALA A 49 5.14 0.16 30.11
C ALA A 49 6.64 0.06 29.75
N GLY A 50 7.33 1.21 29.75
CA GLY A 50 8.75 1.29 29.38
C GLY A 50 9.04 2.09 28.10
N GLY A 51 8.01 2.52 27.35
CA GLY A 51 8.16 3.40 26.19
C GLY A 51 7.28 2.98 25.02
N THR A 52 7.58 3.51 23.85
CA THR A 52 6.82 3.24 22.63
C THR A 52 7.23 1.88 22.05
N ALA A 53 6.26 1.02 21.76
CA ALA A 53 6.45 -0.16 20.93
C ALA A 53 6.10 0.17 19.48
N ALA A 54 6.87 -0.31 18.52
CA ALA A 54 6.59 -0.21 17.09
C ALA A 54 6.22 -1.59 16.55
N VAL A 55 5.18 -1.66 15.73
CA VAL A 55 4.75 -2.86 15.00
C VAL A 55 4.99 -2.68 13.52
N ILE A 56 5.55 -3.71 12.91
CA ILE A 56 6.00 -3.76 11.52
C ILE A 56 5.38 -4.99 10.88
N ASP A 57 4.89 -4.85 9.66
CA ASP A 57 4.50 -5.96 8.81
C ASP A 57 5.56 -6.20 7.75
N VAL A 58 5.88 -7.47 7.55
CA VAL A 58 6.82 -7.95 6.56
C VAL A 58 6.18 -9.09 5.80
N LYS A 59 6.22 -9.02 4.47
CA LYS A 59 5.80 -10.15 3.62
C LYS A 59 6.71 -11.34 3.92
N THR A 60 6.13 -12.51 4.21
CA THR A 60 6.89 -13.70 4.55
C THR A 60 7.79 -14.11 3.37
N PRO A 61 9.12 -14.21 3.56
CA PRO A 61 10.03 -14.69 2.52
C PRO A 61 9.79 -16.16 2.17
N ALA A 62 10.43 -16.59 1.09
CA ALA A 62 10.65 -18.02 0.84
C ALA A 62 11.36 -18.70 2.03
N ALA A 63 11.03 -19.97 2.27
CA ALA A 63 11.60 -20.74 3.37
C ALA A 63 13.15 -20.81 3.30
N GLY A 64 13.80 -20.70 4.46
CA GLY A 64 15.26 -20.77 4.58
C GLY A 64 16.02 -19.47 4.29
N VAL A 65 15.33 -18.40 3.85
CA VAL A 65 15.94 -17.09 3.65
C VAL A 65 16.15 -16.39 5.00
N ARG A 66 17.40 -15.99 5.29
CA ARG A 66 17.71 -15.18 6.46
C ARG A 66 17.08 -13.79 6.33
N ARG A 67 16.48 -13.34 7.42
CA ARG A 67 15.79 -12.06 7.51
C ARG A 67 16.13 -11.30 8.79
N GLU A 68 16.12 -9.98 8.67
CA GLU A 68 16.36 -9.06 9.77
C GLU A 68 15.43 -7.86 9.63
N VAL A 69 14.74 -7.52 10.71
CA VAL A 69 13.90 -6.31 10.80
C VAL A 69 14.47 -5.42 11.88
N VAL A 70 14.77 -4.19 11.51
CA VAL A 70 15.33 -3.16 12.38
C VAL A 70 14.46 -1.92 12.31
N VAL A 71 14.18 -1.34 13.47
CA VAL A 71 13.69 0.04 13.55
C VAL A 71 14.89 0.95 13.72
N HIS A 72 15.11 1.80 12.72
CA HIS A 72 16.09 2.87 12.73
C HIS A 72 15.40 4.12 13.28
N TYR A 73 15.79 4.63 14.44
CA TYR A 73 15.07 5.71 15.11
C TYR A 73 15.98 6.75 15.72
N LYS A 74 15.46 7.98 15.90
CA LYS A 74 16.15 9.04 16.63
C LYS A 74 15.95 8.87 18.13
N ASN A 75 17.01 8.64 18.89
CA ASN A 75 16.94 8.57 20.34
C ASN A 75 16.76 9.97 20.98
N GLY A 76 16.74 10.04 22.32
CA GLY A 76 16.60 11.29 23.07
C GLY A 76 17.69 12.34 22.78
N ASP A 77 18.87 11.91 22.29
CA ASP A 77 19.97 12.79 21.91
C ASP A 77 19.92 13.20 20.43
N ASN A 78 18.79 12.95 19.75
CA ASN A 78 18.59 13.21 18.32
C ASN A 78 19.59 12.46 17.41
N ARG A 79 20.13 11.32 17.87
CA ARG A 79 21.01 10.44 17.10
C ARG A 79 20.23 9.24 16.56
N TRP A 80 20.51 8.89 15.32
CA TRP A 80 19.98 7.68 14.70
C TRP A 80 20.64 6.44 15.30
N VAL A 81 19.82 5.51 15.79
CA VAL A 81 20.24 4.23 16.36
C VAL A 81 19.34 3.12 15.84
N ASP A 82 19.86 1.89 15.86
CA ASP A 82 19.15 0.70 15.42
C ASP A 82 18.62 -0.09 16.61
N ALA A 83 17.39 -0.56 16.52
CA ALA A 83 16.86 -1.59 17.42
C ALA A 83 16.29 -2.75 16.62
N ALA A 84 16.79 -3.96 16.90
CA ALA A 84 16.32 -5.19 16.29
C ALA A 84 14.88 -5.49 16.76
N ALA A 85 13.98 -5.70 15.80
CA ALA A 85 12.64 -6.16 16.07
C ALA A 85 12.61 -7.68 16.27
N LYS A 86 11.57 -8.16 16.93
CA LYS A 86 11.30 -9.59 17.17
C LYS A 86 10.00 -9.99 16.50
N VAL A 87 9.95 -11.19 15.95
CA VAL A 87 8.70 -11.77 15.42
C VAL A 87 7.66 -11.82 16.55
N LEU A 88 6.52 -11.19 16.30
CA LEU A 88 5.34 -11.18 17.16
C LEU A 88 4.35 -12.27 16.73
N SER A 89 4.09 -12.42 15.43
CA SER A 89 3.19 -13.44 14.88
C SER A 89 3.43 -13.67 13.40
N VAL A 90 2.98 -14.80 12.87
CA VAL A 90 3.00 -15.13 11.44
C VAL A 90 1.60 -15.55 11.02
N LYS A 91 1.03 -14.92 9.98
CA LYS A 91 -0.31 -15.21 9.47
C LYS A 91 -0.43 -14.81 8.00
N ASN A 92 -1.10 -15.62 7.18
CA ASN A 92 -1.47 -15.30 5.79
C ASN A 92 -0.31 -14.84 4.88
N GLY A 93 0.88 -15.43 5.02
CA GLY A 93 2.06 -15.03 4.23
C GLY A 93 2.65 -13.68 4.67
N HIS A 94 2.32 -13.23 5.87
CA HIS A 94 2.86 -12.04 6.52
C HIS A 94 3.41 -12.36 7.91
N GLU A 95 4.43 -11.61 8.31
CA GLU A 95 5.03 -11.65 9.63
C GLU A 95 4.90 -10.30 10.28
N LEU A 96 4.33 -10.28 11.49
CA LEU A 96 4.33 -9.11 12.32
C LEU A 96 5.54 -9.14 13.22
N TRP A 97 6.26 -8.03 13.25
CA TRP A 97 7.45 -7.82 14.05
C TRP A 97 7.20 -6.67 15.01
N SER A 98 7.88 -6.71 16.15
CA SER A 98 7.77 -5.66 17.16
C SER A 98 9.10 -5.32 17.80
N VAL A 99 9.26 -4.04 18.12
CA VAL A 99 10.32 -3.55 19.02
C VAL A 99 9.64 -2.74 20.11
N ALA A 100 10.12 -2.84 21.35
CA ALA A 100 9.54 -2.15 22.51
C ALA A 100 10.57 -1.20 23.14
N GLY A 101 10.09 -0.25 23.95
CA GLY A 101 10.95 0.65 24.73
C GLY A 101 11.63 1.74 23.90
N LEU A 102 11.10 2.04 22.71
CA LEU A 102 11.60 3.14 21.90
C LEU A 102 11.29 4.47 22.60
N ARG A 103 12.31 5.33 22.69
CA ARG A 103 12.20 6.73 23.11
C ARG A 103 12.57 7.59 21.93
N THR A 104 11.58 7.87 21.08
CA THR A 104 11.81 8.52 19.80
C THR A 104 10.67 9.44 19.40
N ASN A 105 11.02 10.46 18.63
CA ASN A 105 10.09 11.30 17.90
C ASN A 105 10.08 10.99 16.39
N GLU A 106 10.99 10.17 15.88
CA GLU A 106 11.16 9.91 14.45
C GLU A 106 11.79 8.54 14.18
N LEU A 107 11.22 7.75 13.27
CA LEU A 107 11.69 6.41 12.95
C LEU A 107 11.50 6.04 11.47
N ALA A 108 12.24 5.04 11.03
CA ALA A 108 12.08 4.32 9.77
C ALA A 108 12.30 2.83 10.00
N VAL A 109 11.82 1.99 9.10
CA VAL A 109 11.99 0.54 9.16
C VAL A 109 12.97 0.09 8.09
N ARG A 110 13.95 -0.71 8.50
CA ARG A 110 14.87 -1.41 7.61
C ARG A 110 14.57 -2.91 7.65
N TYR A 111 14.36 -3.50 6.48
CA TYR A 111 14.18 -4.94 6.31
C TYR A 111 15.28 -5.49 5.42
N THR A 112 15.97 -6.53 5.87
CA THR A 112 16.99 -7.23 5.08
C THR A 112 16.54 -8.65 4.81
N GLU A 113 16.54 -9.06 3.54
CA GLU A 113 16.13 -10.40 3.08
C GLU A 113 17.13 -10.91 2.06
N GLY A 114 17.77 -12.05 2.33
CA GLY A 114 18.69 -12.67 1.37
C GLY A 114 19.82 -11.73 0.89
N GLY A 115 20.26 -10.79 1.74
CA GLY A 115 21.28 -9.80 1.41
C GLY A 115 20.77 -8.52 0.75
N ARG A 116 19.49 -8.43 0.39
CA ARG A 116 18.85 -7.20 -0.12
C ARG A 116 18.27 -6.39 1.02
N THR A 117 18.38 -5.06 0.97
CA THR A 117 17.84 -4.16 1.99
C THR A 117 16.69 -3.33 1.41
N PHE A 118 15.59 -3.27 2.14
CA PHE A 118 14.40 -2.49 1.86
C PHE A 118 14.15 -1.50 2.99
N TRP A 119 13.63 -0.33 2.64
CA TRP A 119 13.32 0.72 3.60
C TRP A 119 11.85 1.11 3.49
N ASP A 120 11.20 1.19 4.65
CA ASP A 120 9.99 1.95 4.80
C ASP A 120 10.27 3.18 5.65
N ASN A 121 10.41 4.32 4.95
CA ASN A 121 10.76 5.60 5.53
C ASN A 121 9.76 6.68 5.14
N ASN A 122 8.50 6.30 4.87
CA ASN A 122 7.43 7.24 4.50
C ASN A 122 7.86 8.19 3.36
N ASP A 123 8.46 7.60 2.32
CA ASP A 123 8.99 8.28 1.13
C ASP A 123 10.00 9.40 1.49
N GLY A 124 10.92 9.07 2.40
CA GLY A 124 11.99 9.96 2.86
C GLY A 124 11.60 10.93 3.97
N ARG A 125 10.33 10.97 4.38
CA ARG A 125 9.86 11.86 5.47
C ARG A 125 10.04 11.27 6.87
N ASN A 126 10.26 9.96 6.94
CA ASN A 126 10.22 9.15 8.15
C ASN A 126 8.85 9.22 8.87
N TYR A 127 8.69 8.39 9.89
CA TYR A 127 7.50 8.36 10.73
C TYR A 127 7.76 9.17 11.99
N ARG A 128 6.87 10.12 12.32
CA ARG A 128 6.96 10.82 13.60
C ARG A 128 6.14 10.09 14.64
N ALA A 129 6.69 9.83 15.83
CA ALA A 129 5.97 9.10 16.88
C ALA A 129 4.66 9.77 17.33
N SER A 130 4.52 11.09 17.12
CA SER A 130 3.27 11.84 17.31
C SER A 130 2.21 11.54 16.26
N ASP A 131 2.64 11.20 15.04
CA ASP A 131 1.78 10.98 13.88
C ASP A 131 1.36 9.51 13.81
N VAL A 132 2.05 8.65 14.55
CA VAL A 132 1.68 7.25 14.70
C VAL A 132 0.71 7.11 15.86
N GLY A 133 -0.59 6.96 15.55
CA GLY A 133 -1.63 6.73 16.55
C GLY A 133 -1.35 5.51 17.44
N PRO A 134 -2.07 5.33 18.56
CA PRO A 134 -1.82 4.27 19.56
C PRO A 134 -2.02 2.84 19.05
N GLY A 135 -2.22 2.67 17.74
CA GLY A 135 -2.12 1.42 17.03
C GLY A 135 -3.20 0.44 17.43
N LEU A 136 -4.28 0.42 16.66
CA LEU A 136 -5.07 -0.80 16.59
C LEU A 136 -4.52 -1.66 15.47
N ASP A 137 -4.34 -2.95 15.77
CA ASP A 137 -4.06 -3.96 14.75
C ASP A 137 -5.35 -4.21 13.98
N LEU A 138 -5.60 -3.33 13.01
CA LEU A 138 -6.65 -3.49 12.02
C LEU A 138 -5.99 -4.02 10.75
N VAL A 139 -6.61 -5.03 10.17
CA VAL A 139 -6.20 -5.58 8.88
C VAL A 139 -7.44 -5.63 8.03
N VAL A 140 -7.49 -4.87 6.95
CA VAL A 140 -8.52 -5.07 5.92
C VAL A 140 -8.23 -6.42 5.26
N ALA A 141 -9.01 -7.43 5.62
CA ALA A 141 -8.88 -8.80 5.16
C ALA A 141 -9.51 -9.03 3.79
N GLY A 142 -10.47 -8.18 3.40
CA GLY A 142 -11.10 -8.22 2.09
C GLY A 142 -11.94 -6.98 1.84
N VAL A 143 -12.10 -6.65 0.56
CA VAL A 143 -13.04 -5.63 0.10
C VAL A 143 -13.79 -6.22 -1.09
N SER A 144 -15.11 -6.20 -1.04
CA SER A 144 -15.97 -6.54 -2.16
C SER A 144 -17.04 -5.46 -2.36
N VAL A 145 -17.72 -5.47 -3.50
CA VAL A 145 -18.91 -4.65 -3.71
C VAL A 145 -20.12 -5.56 -3.68
N VAL A 146 -21.13 -5.19 -2.90
CA VAL A 146 -22.36 -5.94 -2.73
C VAL A 146 -23.58 -5.07 -3.05
N GLU A 147 -24.59 -5.66 -3.67
CA GLU A 147 -25.89 -5.00 -3.85
C GLU A 147 -26.62 -4.96 -2.51
N TYR A 148 -26.87 -3.76 -1.98
CA TYR A 148 -27.54 -3.58 -0.70
C TYR A 148 -29.05 -3.47 -0.88
N LEU A 149 -29.74 -4.61 -1.02
CA LEU A 149 -31.21 -4.82 -0.98
C LEU A 149 -32.07 -3.56 -1.26
N GLY A 150 -32.01 -3.02 -2.48
CA GLY A 150 -32.85 -1.90 -2.93
C GLY A 150 -32.39 -0.49 -2.51
N ARG A 151 -31.18 -0.36 -1.93
CA ARG A 151 -30.55 0.91 -1.54
C ARG A 151 -29.31 1.26 -2.37
N GLY A 152 -29.00 0.46 -3.40
CA GLY A 152 -27.84 0.64 -4.28
C GLY A 152 -26.65 -0.24 -3.88
N ASP A 153 -25.50 0.03 -4.48
CA ASP A 153 -24.26 -0.68 -4.21
C ASP A 153 -23.66 -0.24 -2.87
N ALA A 154 -22.96 -1.16 -2.20
CA ALA A 154 -22.15 -0.85 -1.03
C ALA A 154 -20.79 -1.55 -1.12
N LEU A 155 -19.74 -0.91 -0.61
CA LEU A 155 -18.51 -1.61 -0.28
C LEU A 155 -18.75 -2.47 0.95
N ASP A 156 -18.43 -3.75 0.82
CA ASP A 156 -18.34 -4.72 1.89
C ASP A 156 -16.88 -4.91 2.28
N ILE A 157 -16.49 -4.29 3.39
CA ILE A 157 -15.11 -4.31 3.90
C ILE A 157 -15.08 -5.29 5.08
N ASP A 158 -14.32 -6.37 4.92
CA ASP A 158 -13.98 -7.30 5.99
C ASP A 158 -12.71 -6.81 6.69
N VAL A 159 -12.84 -6.43 7.95
CA VAL A 159 -11.72 -5.96 8.77
C VAL A 159 -11.49 -6.94 9.91
N VAL A 160 -10.27 -7.42 10.03
CA VAL A 160 -9.82 -8.19 11.18
C VAL A 160 -9.23 -7.26 12.22
N ALA A 161 -9.78 -7.27 13.43
CA ALA A 161 -9.29 -6.44 14.53
C ALA A 161 -8.84 -7.30 15.71
N ARG A 162 -7.75 -6.90 16.38
CA ARG A 162 -7.41 -7.49 17.69
C ARG A 162 -8.36 -7.01 18.80
N ALA A 163 -8.44 -7.81 19.87
CA ALA A 163 -9.33 -7.61 21.01
C ALA A 163 -9.34 -6.17 21.57
N GLY A 164 -10.52 -5.74 21.99
CA GLY A 164 -10.75 -4.43 22.61
C GLY A 164 -11.11 -3.30 21.65
N VAL A 165 -11.57 -3.63 20.43
CA VAL A 165 -12.28 -2.69 19.54
C VAL A 165 -13.74 -2.68 19.95
N GLU A 166 -14.28 -1.51 20.26
CA GLU A 166 -15.68 -1.38 20.66
C GLU A 166 -16.59 -1.07 19.48
N ASN A 167 -16.11 -0.20 18.59
CA ASN A 167 -16.80 0.21 17.37
C ASN A 167 -15.80 0.32 16.22
N MET A 168 -16.27 0.08 15.01
CA MET A 168 -15.50 0.27 13.79
C MET A 168 -16.37 0.95 12.74
N ARG A 169 -15.76 1.80 11.91
CA ARG A 169 -16.41 2.50 10.80
C ARG A 169 -15.41 2.66 9.66
N ALA A 170 -15.88 2.79 8.42
CA ALA A 170 -15.05 3.30 7.34
C ALA A 170 -15.31 4.80 7.14
N VAL A 171 -14.28 5.55 6.79
CA VAL A 171 -14.40 6.90 6.26
C VAL A 171 -13.97 6.83 4.82
N TYR A 172 -14.80 7.27 3.89
CA TYR A 172 -14.48 7.16 2.47
C TYR A 172 -14.77 8.43 1.68
N THR A 173 -14.19 8.50 0.49
CA THR A 173 -14.48 9.53 -0.50
C THR A 173 -14.77 8.82 -1.80
N GLN A 174 -15.84 9.21 -2.48
CA GLN A 174 -16.16 8.69 -3.80
C GLN A 174 -15.97 9.81 -4.83
N ASP A 175 -15.20 9.53 -5.89
CA ASP A 175 -14.94 10.47 -6.98
C ASP A 175 -14.42 11.84 -6.47
N GLY A 176 -13.57 11.80 -5.44
CA GLY A 176 -12.99 12.98 -4.79
C GLY A 176 -13.95 13.76 -3.89
N LYS A 177 -15.22 13.35 -3.77
CA LYS A 177 -16.18 13.94 -2.83
C LYS A 177 -16.08 13.24 -1.49
N ALA A 178 -15.80 14.00 -0.45
CA ALA A 178 -15.70 13.48 0.90
C ALA A 178 -17.10 13.14 1.44
N SER A 179 -17.38 11.85 1.60
CA SER A 179 -18.62 11.34 2.17
C SER A 179 -18.27 10.53 3.42
N THR A 180 -18.41 11.13 4.60
CA THR A 180 -18.28 10.34 5.83
C THR A 180 -19.59 9.60 6.05
N GLN A 181 -19.62 8.30 5.77
CA GLN A 181 -20.72 7.45 6.25
C GLN A 181 -20.20 6.46 7.27
N TYR A 182 -20.94 6.32 8.36
CA TYR A 182 -20.66 5.39 9.42
C TYR A 182 -21.38 4.09 9.07
N ALA A 183 -20.65 2.99 8.86
CA ALA A 183 -21.27 1.68 8.86
C ALA A 183 -21.14 1.11 10.26
N GLU A 184 -22.27 0.74 10.86
CA GLU A 184 -22.30 0.03 12.13
C GLU A 184 -22.05 -1.47 11.90
N THR A 185 -21.47 -2.08 12.91
CA THR A 185 -20.85 -3.39 12.82
C THR A 185 -21.84 -4.46 13.26
N ASN A 186 -21.94 -5.58 12.54
CA ASN A 186 -22.57 -6.77 13.10
C ASN A 186 -21.61 -7.38 14.14
N ARG A 187 -21.82 -7.05 15.42
CA ARG A 187 -21.02 -7.58 16.55
C ARG A 187 -21.06 -9.12 16.53
N GLY A 188 -19.90 -9.76 16.50
CA GLY A 188 -19.84 -11.21 16.65
C GLY A 188 -18.44 -11.84 16.74
N GLU A 189 -17.45 -11.39 15.97
CA GLU A 189 -16.17 -12.12 15.83
C GLU A 189 -14.97 -11.19 15.60
N ALA A 190 -13.79 -11.78 15.39
CA ALA A 190 -12.58 -11.05 14.97
C ALA A 190 -12.73 -10.33 13.62
N HIS A 191 -13.83 -10.59 12.89
CA HIS A 191 -14.17 -10.04 11.58
C HIS A 191 -15.29 -9.00 11.71
N TRP A 192 -15.04 -7.83 11.13
CA TRP A 192 -15.93 -6.68 11.17
C TRP A 192 -16.36 -6.39 9.74
N ARG A 193 -17.67 -6.38 9.50
CA ARG A 193 -18.25 -6.08 8.20
C ARG A 193 -18.74 -4.64 8.18
N ILE A 194 -18.19 -3.83 7.28
CA ILE A 194 -18.58 -2.42 7.08
C ILE A 194 -19.27 -2.33 5.73
N LEU A 195 -20.52 -1.88 5.72
CA LEU A 195 -21.28 -1.57 4.50
C LEU A 195 -21.25 -0.06 4.24
N ALA A 196 -20.45 0.36 3.27
CA ALA A 196 -20.32 1.77 2.88
C ALA A 196 -21.07 2.01 1.55
N PRO A 197 -22.22 2.71 1.56
CA PRO A 197 -23.00 2.98 0.34
C PRO A 197 -22.19 3.75 -0.71
N ILE A 198 -22.21 3.28 -1.94
CA ILE A 198 -21.55 3.95 -3.07
C ILE A 198 -22.59 4.27 -4.14
N HIS A 199 -22.49 5.46 -4.71
CA HIS A 199 -23.37 5.90 -5.78
C HIS A 199 -22.72 5.59 -7.12
N SER A 200 -22.85 4.36 -7.60
CA SER A 200 -22.43 4.05 -8.97
C SER A 200 -23.49 4.59 -9.94
N ALA A 201 -23.08 5.42 -10.90
CA ALA A 201 -23.90 5.62 -12.08
C ALA A 201 -23.71 4.41 -12.98
N VAL A 202 -24.80 3.91 -13.55
CA VAL A 202 -24.77 2.76 -14.47
C VAL A 202 -23.74 3.01 -15.57
N ASN A 203 -22.81 2.07 -15.76
CA ASN A 203 -21.70 2.10 -16.72
C ASN A 203 -20.67 3.23 -16.53
N ALA A 204 -20.73 4.02 -15.46
CA ALA A 204 -19.71 5.02 -15.18
C ALA A 204 -18.57 4.40 -14.35
N PRO A 205 -17.30 4.70 -14.69
CA PRO A 205 -16.20 4.41 -13.79
C PRO A 205 -16.33 5.26 -12.53
N PHE A 206 -15.99 4.69 -11.38
CA PHE A 206 -15.86 5.45 -10.15
C PHE A 206 -14.65 4.97 -9.35
N SER A 207 -14.16 5.84 -8.46
CA SER A 207 -13.09 5.53 -7.51
C SER A 207 -13.59 5.75 -6.09
N VAL A 208 -13.35 4.77 -5.22
CA VAL A 208 -13.59 4.91 -3.79
C VAL A 208 -12.27 4.80 -3.06
N ARG A 209 -12.01 5.80 -2.21
CA ARG A 209 -10.89 5.81 -1.29
C ARG A 209 -11.40 5.71 0.13
N PHE A 210 -10.92 4.76 0.91
CA PHE A 210 -11.38 4.61 2.30
C PHE A 210 -10.26 4.38 3.31
N SER A 211 -10.59 4.67 4.57
CA SER A 211 -9.80 4.38 5.77
C SER A 211 -10.70 3.73 6.80
N VAL A 212 -10.16 2.83 7.62
CA VAL A 212 -10.91 2.21 8.71
C VAL A 212 -10.60 2.95 10.00
N VAL A 213 -11.63 3.22 10.78
CA VAL A 213 -11.53 3.92 12.05
C VAL A 213 -12.14 3.05 13.12
N ALA A 214 -11.40 2.83 14.19
CA ALA A 214 -11.85 2.06 15.35
C ALA A 214 -11.90 2.94 16.59
N ASP A 215 -12.93 2.76 17.40
CA ASP A 215 -12.99 3.36 18.73
C ASP A 215 -12.61 2.30 19.79
N LYS A 216 -11.79 2.73 20.75
CA LYS A 216 -11.37 1.94 21.91
C LYS A 216 -11.47 2.81 23.16
N GLY A 217 -12.49 2.56 23.98
CA GLY A 217 -12.87 3.46 25.06
C GLY A 217 -13.19 4.86 24.52
N THR A 218 -12.57 5.90 25.11
CA THR A 218 -12.77 7.30 24.68
C THR A 218 -11.86 7.74 23.52
N ARG A 219 -11.05 6.82 22.95
CA ARG A 219 -10.10 7.14 21.89
C ARG A 219 -10.61 6.64 20.54
N THR A 220 -10.67 7.54 19.58
CA THR A 220 -10.76 7.20 18.16
C THR A 220 -9.36 6.97 17.61
N VAL A 221 -9.16 5.83 16.96
CA VAL A 221 -7.91 5.47 16.29
C VAL A 221 -8.20 5.25 14.82
N TYR A 222 -7.48 6.00 14.00
CA TYR A 222 -7.51 5.84 12.55
C TYR A 222 -6.48 4.76 12.20
N ASP A 223 -6.92 3.69 11.56
CA ASP A 223 -6.03 2.96 10.67
C ASP A 223 -6.15 3.62 9.29
N ASP A 224 -5.35 4.68 9.14
CA ASP A 224 -5.23 5.38 7.87
C ASP A 224 -4.21 4.70 6.94
N ASN A 225 -3.63 3.57 7.36
CA ASN A 225 -2.48 2.95 6.72
C ASN A 225 -1.45 4.00 6.23
N TYR A 226 -1.22 5.05 7.03
CA TYR A 226 -0.35 6.18 6.69
C TYR A 226 -0.70 6.94 5.41
N ARG A 227 -1.98 7.22 5.19
CA ARG A 227 -2.52 7.86 3.96
C ARG A 227 -2.44 6.97 2.73
N LYS A 228 -2.15 5.68 2.87
CA LYS A 228 -2.34 4.70 1.80
C LYS A 228 -3.81 4.31 1.80
N GLN A 229 -4.62 5.19 1.23
CA GLN A 229 -6.04 4.94 1.04
C GLN A 229 -6.20 3.66 0.20
N PHE A 230 -7.09 2.76 0.63
CA PHE A 230 -7.53 1.67 -0.24
C PHE A 230 -8.27 2.31 -1.40
N GLU A 231 -7.84 2.06 -2.63
CA GLU A 231 -8.48 2.60 -3.82
C GLU A 231 -9.13 1.47 -4.61
N CYS A 232 -10.46 1.50 -4.66
CA CYS A 232 -11.26 0.59 -5.46
C CYS A 232 -11.74 1.29 -6.73
N HIS A 233 -11.51 0.64 -7.86
CA HIS A 233 -12.05 1.03 -9.16
C HIS A 233 -13.08 0.01 -9.62
N GLY A 234 -14.16 0.49 -10.20
CA GLY A 234 -15.12 -0.38 -10.88
C GLY A 234 -15.98 0.38 -11.87
N ARG A 235 -16.81 -0.37 -12.58
CA ARG A 235 -17.87 0.17 -13.44
C ARG A 235 -19.20 -0.31 -12.89
N GLY A 236 -20.15 0.62 -12.69
CA GLY A 236 -21.50 0.27 -12.28
C GLY A 236 -22.14 -0.67 -13.32
N VAL A 237 -22.73 -1.77 -12.88
CA VAL A 237 -23.39 -2.73 -13.77
C VAL A 237 -24.91 -2.51 -13.72
N GLN A 238 -25.58 -2.73 -14.85
CA GLN A 238 -27.03 -2.62 -14.94
C GLN A 238 -27.67 -4.00 -14.76
N GLY A 239 -28.38 -4.21 -13.65
CA GLY A 239 -29.26 -5.37 -13.45
C GLY A 239 -28.82 -6.34 -12.35
N GLN A 240 -29.81 -6.99 -11.73
CA GLN A 240 -29.61 -8.02 -10.71
C GLN A 240 -28.87 -9.22 -11.32
N GLY A 241 -27.68 -9.53 -10.80
CA GLY A 241 -27.01 -10.82 -11.05
C GLY A 241 -25.91 -10.85 -12.10
N SER A 242 -25.38 -9.70 -12.56
CA SER A 242 -24.16 -9.67 -13.39
C SER A 242 -22.93 -9.34 -12.54
N ASP A 243 -21.93 -10.22 -12.56
CA ASP A 243 -20.63 -10.04 -11.92
C ASP A 243 -19.93 -8.79 -12.48
N GLY A 244 -20.09 -7.66 -11.79
CA GLY A 244 -19.31 -6.46 -12.10
C GLY A 244 -17.82 -6.76 -11.95
N THR A 245 -17.01 -6.26 -12.88
CA THR A 245 -15.56 -6.31 -12.73
C THR A 245 -15.10 -5.17 -11.83
N TRP A 246 -14.58 -5.55 -10.67
CA TRP A 246 -14.04 -4.65 -9.66
C TRP A 246 -12.55 -4.93 -9.51
N SER A 247 -11.75 -3.87 -9.37
CA SER A 247 -10.36 -3.99 -8.95
C SER A 247 -10.12 -3.06 -7.77
N CYS A 248 -9.89 -3.65 -6.60
CA CYS A 248 -9.40 -2.91 -5.45
C CYS A 248 -7.88 -3.05 -5.39
N SER A 249 -7.21 -1.92 -5.21
CA SER A 249 -5.77 -1.83 -5.03
C SER A 249 -5.45 -1.19 -3.68
N GLY A 250 -4.46 -1.74 -3.00
CA GLY A 250 -3.99 -1.32 -1.69
C GLY A 250 -2.95 -2.31 -1.20
N ASP A 251 -1.96 -1.85 -0.43
CA ASP A 251 -0.77 -2.62 -0.01
C ASP A 251 -1.06 -3.88 0.86
N GLN A 252 -2.33 -4.26 1.03
CA GLN A 252 -2.82 -5.29 1.95
C GLN A 252 -3.95 -6.16 1.41
N LEU A 253 -4.44 -5.94 0.17
CA LEU A 253 -5.55 -6.73 -0.35
C LEU A 253 -5.05 -8.10 -0.82
N VAL A 254 -5.33 -9.14 -0.02
CA VAL A 254 -5.38 -10.51 -0.54
C VAL A 254 -6.73 -10.63 -1.25
N ALA A 255 -6.72 -10.40 -2.57
CA ALA A 255 -7.87 -10.74 -3.40
C ALA A 255 -8.14 -12.25 -3.26
N ARG A 256 -9.39 -12.62 -2.97
CA ARG A 256 -9.89 -13.98 -3.15
C ARG A 256 -10.68 -14.05 -4.44
#